data_AF-A0A1B8V651-F1
#
_entry.id   AF-A0A1B8V651-F1
#
_cell.length_a   1.000
_cell.length_b   1.000
_cell.length_c   1.000
_cell.angle_alpha   90.00
_cell.angle_beta   90.00
_cell.angle_gamma   90.00
#
_symmetry.space_group_name_H-M   'P 1'
#
loop_
_entity.id
_entity.type
_entity.pdbx_description
1 polymer ?
#
loop_
_entity_poly.entity_id
_entity_poly.type
_entity_poly.pdbx_seq_one_letter_code
_entity_poly.pdbx_strand_id
1 'polypeptide(L)'
;MIDLLNSPLAGALWTCLALAIAASALSMTVTQTELFAPLRALAWKAHPQVGHLFQCFYCFSHWVVIAGTLVYRPVVIASGWAAVDWLVATFFTVALTALFCGLLFKVFLTAMAKAVRERELKKLFASE
;
A
#
# COMPACT_ATOMS: atom_id res chain seq x y z
N MET A 1 6.61 -10.20 28.89
CA MET A 1 6.15 -10.31 27.48
C MET A 1 5.12 -9.23 27.15
N ILE A 2 4.16 -8.94 28.04
CA ILE A 2 3.19 -7.84 27.89
C ILE A 2 3.86 -6.44 27.94
N ASP A 3 4.90 -6.25 28.77
CA ASP A 3 5.63 -4.96 28.84
C ASP A 3 6.42 -4.61 27.57
N LEU A 4 6.81 -5.62 26.77
CA LEU A 4 7.50 -5.38 25.50
C LEU A 4 6.54 -4.76 24.46
N LEU A 5 5.28 -5.20 24.46
CA LEU A 5 4.19 -4.68 23.61
C LEU A 5 3.76 -3.26 24.00
N ASN A 6 3.91 -2.87 25.27
CA ASN A 6 3.58 -1.53 25.76
C ASN A 6 4.77 -0.54 25.69
N SER A 7 5.90 -0.97 25.13
CA SER A 7 7.05 -0.07 24.95
C SER A 7 6.79 0.95 23.82
N PRO A 8 7.31 2.18 23.92
CA PRO A 8 7.21 3.19 22.84
C PRO A 8 7.72 2.67 21.49
N LEU A 9 8.75 1.82 21.50
CA LEU A 9 9.28 1.17 20.31
C LEU A 9 8.26 0.20 19.69
N ALA A 10 7.61 -0.64 20.50
CA ALA A 10 6.58 -1.55 19.98
C ALA A 10 5.40 -0.77 19.38
N GLY A 11 5.00 0.34 20.01
CA GLY A 11 4.00 1.26 19.45
C GLY A 11 4.42 1.85 18.10
N ALA A 12 5.67 2.29 17.97
CA ALA A 12 6.21 2.80 16.70
C ALA A 12 6.27 1.72 15.61
N LEU A 13 6.77 0.53 15.93
CA LEU A 13 6.83 -0.60 15.01
C LEU A 13 5.44 -1.04 14.55
N TRP A 14 4.47 -1.09 15.48
CA TRP A 14 3.08 -1.38 15.15
C TRP A 14 2.49 -0.32 14.22
N THR A 15 2.76 0.96 14.50
CA THR A 15 2.31 2.07 13.65
C THR A 15 2.88 1.95 12.23
N CYS A 16 4.19 1.69 12.09
CA CYS A 16 4.81 1.45 10.79
C CYS A 16 4.19 0.24 10.07
N LEU A 17 3.94 -0.86 10.78
CA LEU A 17 3.31 -2.05 10.21
C LEU A 17 1.88 -1.78 9.72
N ALA A 18 1.06 -1.15 10.57
CA ALA A 18 -0.31 -0.79 10.24
C ALA A 18 -0.36 0.18 9.05
N LEU A 19 0.51 1.19 9.02
CA LEU A 19 0.65 2.11 7.89
C LEU A 19 1.07 1.38 6.62
N ALA A 20 1.99 0.42 6.70
CA ALA A 20 2.44 -0.32 5.53
C ALA A 20 1.33 -1.18 4.90
N ILE A 21 0.55 -1.86 5.73
CA ILE A 21 -0.60 -2.66 5.27
C ILE A 21 -1.69 -1.75 4.71
N ALA A 22 -2.03 -0.66 5.41
CA ALA A 22 -3.03 0.30 4.94
C ALA A 22 -2.61 0.97 3.63
N ALA A 23 -1.35 1.42 3.53
CA ALA A 23 -0.83 2.08 2.34
C ALA A 23 -0.80 1.12 1.13
N SER A 24 -0.38 -0.13 1.32
CA SER A 24 -0.39 -1.12 0.23
C SER A 24 -1.81 -1.43 -0.26
N ALA A 25 -2.76 -1.63 0.66
CA ALA A 25 -4.16 -1.86 0.33
C ALA A 25 -4.78 -0.66 -0.40
N LEU A 26 -4.67 0.55 0.15
CA LEU A 26 -5.17 1.78 -0.48
C LEU A 26 -4.59 1.99 -1.87
N SER A 27 -3.29 1.74 -2.03
CA SER A 27 -2.62 1.92 -3.32
C SER A 27 -3.13 0.93 -4.36
N MET A 28 -3.35 -0.33 -4.00
CA MET A 28 -3.99 -1.28 -4.91
C MET A 28 -5.43 -0.90 -5.22
N THR A 29 -6.20 -0.46 -4.23
CA THR A 29 -7.58 -0.01 -4.45
C THR A 29 -7.63 1.15 -5.44
N VAL A 30 -6.84 2.20 -5.23
CA VAL A 30 -6.83 3.39 -6.10
C VAL A 30 -6.29 3.08 -7.50
N THR A 31 -5.23 2.28 -7.60
CA THR A 31 -4.56 2.08 -8.90
C THR A 31 -5.17 0.95 -9.75
N GLN A 32 -5.80 -0.06 -9.13
CA GLN A 32 -6.28 -1.26 -9.83
C GLN A 32 -7.80 -1.35 -9.96
N THR A 33 -8.59 -0.74 -9.06
CA THR A 33 -10.05 -0.92 -9.11
C THR A 33 -10.70 0.02 -10.13
N GLU A 34 -11.79 -0.47 -10.74
CA GLU A 34 -12.56 0.28 -11.74
C GLU A 34 -13.21 1.54 -11.17
N LEU A 35 -13.54 1.55 -9.87
CA LEU A 35 -14.14 2.71 -9.20
C LEU A 35 -13.26 3.96 -9.33
N PHE A 36 -11.94 3.79 -9.36
CA PHE A 36 -10.96 4.89 -9.47
C PHE A 36 -10.44 5.10 -10.90
N ALA A 37 -11.00 4.43 -11.91
CA ALA A 37 -10.72 4.71 -13.33
C ALA A 37 -10.87 6.19 -13.72
N PRO A 38 -11.94 6.92 -13.33
CA PRO A 38 -12.07 8.34 -13.68
C PRO A 38 -10.96 9.18 -13.03
N LEU A 39 -10.59 8.90 -11.78
CA LEU A 39 -9.50 9.60 -11.09
C LEU A 39 -8.17 9.42 -11.83
N ARG A 40 -7.86 8.19 -12.26
CA ARG A 40 -6.66 7.89 -13.04
C ARG A 40 -6.67 8.62 -14.39
N ALA A 41 -7.80 8.68 -15.06
CA ALA A 41 -7.94 9.42 -16.32
C ALA A 41 -7.73 10.93 -16.13
N LEU A 42 -8.26 11.51 -15.04
CA LEU A 42 -8.02 12.91 -14.69
C LEU A 42 -6.54 13.18 -14.38
N ALA A 43 -5.88 12.29 -13.64
CA ALA A 43 -4.45 12.38 -13.35
C ALA A 43 -3.59 12.43 -14.62
N TRP A 44 -3.93 11.62 -15.64
CA TRP A 44 -3.26 11.65 -16.94
C TRP A 44 -3.48 12.95 -17.71
N LYS A 45 -4.67 13.54 -17.63
CA LYS A 45 -4.96 14.84 -18.24
C LYS A 45 -4.20 15.99 -17.58
N ALA A 46 -3.92 15.88 -16.27
CA ALA A 46 -3.19 16.90 -15.53
C ALA A 46 -1.70 16.91 -15.89
N HIS A 47 -1.01 15.77 -15.81
CA HIS A 47 0.40 15.66 -16.19
C HIS A 47 0.81 14.19 -16.34
N PRO A 48 1.69 13.83 -17.31
CA PRO A 48 2.12 12.44 -17.51
C PRO A 48 2.71 11.78 -16.25
N GLN A 49 3.55 12.49 -15.49
CA GLN A 49 4.14 11.94 -14.25
C GLN A 49 3.09 11.67 -13.16
N VAL A 50 2.05 12.51 -13.07
CA VAL A 50 0.93 12.30 -12.13
C VAL A 50 0.10 11.11 -12.60
N GLY A 51 -0.14 10.97 -13.90
CA GLY A 51 -0.75 9.78 -14.49
C GLY A 51 -0.01 8.48 -14.13
N HIS A 52 1.32 8.45 -14.29
CA HIS A 52 2.15 7.31 -13.90
C HIS A 52 2.03 6.98 -12.41
N LEU A 53 2.03 8.00 -11.55
CA LEU A 53 1.88 7.82 -10.10
C LEU A 53 0.56 7.10 -9.76
N PHE A 54 -0.55 7.50 -10.37
CA PHE A 54 -1.87 6.93 -10.12
C PHE A 54 -2.13 5.57 -10.82
N GLN A 55 -1.18 5.04 -11.59
CA GLN A 55 -1.24 3.68 -12.15
C GLN A 55 -0.30 2.68 -11.47
N CYS A 56 0.71 3.18 -10.78
CA CYS A 56 1.72 2.38 -10.12
C CYS A 56 1.39 2.23 -8.63
N PHE A 57 0.83 1.10 -8.19
CA PHE A 57 0.52 0.86 -6.76
C PHE A 57 1.75 1.01 -5.86
N TYR A 58 2.93 0.63 -6.35
CA TYR A 58 4.18 0.79 -5.62
C TYR A 58 4.56 2.26 -5.45
N CYS A 59 4.44 3.05 -6.50
CA CYS A 59 4.78 4.47 -6.50
C CYS A 59 3.79 5.24 -5.62
N PHE A 60 2.49 4.98 -5.81
CA PHE A 60 1.42 5.60 -5.02
C PHE A 60 1.59 5.34 -3.52
N SER A 61 2.00 4.13 -3.14
CA SER A 61 2.15 3.78 -1.73
C SER A 61 3.22 4.59 -1.01
N HIS A 62 4.25 5.08 -1.69
CA HIS A 62 5.26 5.96 -1.09
C HIS A 62 4.62 7.25 -0.57
N TRP A 63 3.73 7.85 -1.36
CA TRP A 63 3.04 9.08 -0.99
C TRP A 63 2.02 8.85 0.11
N VAL A 64 1.34 7.70 0.11
CA VAL A 64 0.45 7.32 1.22
C VAL A 64 1.25 7.12 2.51
N VAL A 65 2.41 6.48 2.46
CA VAL A 65 3.29 6.32 3.62
C VAL A 65 3.81 7.67 4.10
N ILE A 66 4.29 8.54 3.22
CA ILE A 66 4.75 9.89 3.59
C ILE A 66 3.63 10.67 4.29
N ALA A 67 2.41 10.65 3.74
CA ALA A 67 1.26 11.30 4.38
C ALA A 67 0.96 10.69 5.75
N GLY A 68 1.00 9.36 5.87
CA GLY A 68 0.80 8.64 7.12
C GLY A 68 1.86 8.99 8.17
N THR A 69 3.15 8.96 7.82
CA THR A 69 4.22 9.25 8.77
C THR A 69 4.24 10.71 9.21
N LEU A 70 3.82 11.65 8.37
CA LEU A 70 3.63 13.06 8.77
C LEU A 70 2.54 13.23 9.83
N VAL A 71 1.47 12.45 9.75
CA VAL A 71 0.35 12.49 10.70
C VAL A 71 0.68 11.75 12.01
N TYR A 72 1.12 10.50 11.91
CA TYR A 72 1.31 9.63 13.08
C TYR A 72 2.70 9.75 13.71
N ARG A 73 3.67 10.35 13.01
CA ARG A 73 5.03 10.66 13.49
C ARG A 73 5.71 9.51 14.24
N PRO A 74 5.79 8.30 13.65
CA PRO A 74 6.45 7.19 14.32
C PRO A 74 7.95 7.47 14.50
N VAL A 75 8.50 7.09 15.66
CA VAL A 75 9.93 7.17 15.97
C VAL A 75 10.44 5.77 16.25
N VAL A 76 11.14 5.17 15.27
CA VAL A 76 11.66 3.80 15.35
C VAL A 76 13.06 3.79 15.98
N ILE A 77 13.88 4.78 15.65
CA ILE A 77 15.22 5.01 16.19
C ILE A 77 15.25 6.45 16.66
N ALA A 78 15.80 6.71 17.84
CA ALA A 78 15.94 8.04 18.41
C ALA A 78 17.40 8.49 18.29
N SER A 79 17.68 9.46 17.43
CA SER A 79 19.00 10.07 17.26
C SER A 79 19.14 11.43 17.98
N GLY A 80 18.03 11.96 18.52
CA GLY A 80 17.94 13.32 19.04
C GLY A 80 17.62 14.37 17.97
N TRP A 81 17.59 14.00 16.69
CA TRP A 81 17.21 14.85 15.56
C TRP A 81 15.90 14.36 14.94
N ALA A 82 14.77 14.98 15.33
CA ALA A 82 13.44 14.51 14.95
C ALA A 82 13.23 14.34 13.44
N ALA A 83 13.80 15.22 12.61
CA ALA A 83 13.69 15.13 11.16
C ALA A 83 14.37 13.87 10.59
N VAL A 84 15.53 13.49 11.15
CA VAL A 84 16.26 12.28 10.74
C VAL A 84 15.49 11.04 11.18
N ASP A 85 14.96 11.05 12.40
CA ASP A 85 14.19 9.94 12.96
C ASP A 85 12.92 9.66 12.14
N TRP A 86 12.21 10.71 11.72
CA TRP A 86 11.03 10.58 10.84
C TRP A 86 11.39 10.15 9.42
N LEU A 87 12.53 10.61 8.88
CA LEU A 87 13.02 10.17 7.58
C LEU A 87 13.28 8.66 7.60
N VAL A 88 14.00 8.18 8.61
CA VAL A 88 14.28 6.75 8.81
C VAL A 88 12.98 5.97 8.97
N ALA A 89 12.06 6.42 9.81
CA ALA A 89 10.77 5.76 10.02
C ALA A 89 9.92 5.71 8.74
N THR A 90 9.97 6.76 7.92
CA THR A 90 9.27 6.82 6.62
C THR A 90 9.83 5.78 5.66
N PHE A 91 11.15 5.74 5.45
CA PHE A 91 11.75 4.77 4.55
C PHE A 91 11.67 3.33 5.06
N PHE A 92 11.73 3.12 6.38
CA PHE A 92 11.43 1.83 7.00
C PHE A 92 10.00 1.37 6.67
N THR A 93 9.03 2.27 6.82
CA THR A 93 7.62 1.99 6.50
C THR A 93 7.42 1.74 5.01
N VAL A 94 8.09 2.51 4.13
CA VAL A 94 8.08 2.29 2.67
C VAL A 94 8.62 0.91 2.32
N ALA A 95 9.74 0.48 2.92
CA ALA A 95 10.31 -0.84 2.67
C ALA A 95 9.34 -1.96 3.09
N LEU A 96 8.68 -1.85 4.24
CA LEU A 96 7.63 -2.78 4.66
C LEU A 96 6.45 -2.76 3.67
N THR A 97 6.04 -1.58 3.24
CA THR A 97 4.93 -1.40 2.29
C THR A 97 5.22 -2.10 0.97
N ALA A 98 6.47 -2.06 0.48
CA ALA A 98 6.88 -2.77 -0.73
C ALA A 98 6.64 -4.28 -0.63
N LEU A 99 6.97 -4.87 0.53
CA LEU A 99 6.73 -6.31 0.79
C LEU A 99 5.24 -6.63 0.75
N PHE A 100 4.41 -5.82 1.42
CA PHE A 100 2.96 -6.00 1.43
C PHE A 100 2.32 -5.74 0.06
N CYS A 101 2.79 -4.75 -0.69
CA CYS A 101 2.38 -4.54 -2.07
C CYS A 101 2.64 -5.80 -2.91
N GLY A 102 3.82 -6.41 -2.80
CA GLY A 102 4.14 -7.66 -3.50
C GLY A 102 3.25 -8.83 -3.06
N LEU A 103 2.99 -8.96 -1.75
CA LEU A 103 2.11 -9.99 -1.20
C LEU A 103 0.66 -9.83 -1.70
N LEU A 104 0.09 -8.64 -1.53
CA LEU A 104 -1.28 -8.35 -1.94
C LEU A 104 -1.44 -8.45 -3.45
N PHE A 105 -0.45 -8.03 -4.24
CA PHE A 105 -0.48 -8.19 -5.68
C PHE A 105 -0.52 -9.67 -6.10
N LYS A 106 0.27 -10.55 -5.45
CA LYS A 106 0.17 -11.99 -5.69
C LYS A 106 -1.21 -12.54 -5.34
N VAL A 107 -1.75 -12.17 -4.18
CA VAL A 107 -3.11 -12.58 -3.76
C VAL A 107 -4.16 -12.14 -4.77
N PHE A 108 -4.06 -10.88 -5.24
CA PHE A 108 -4.95 -10.34 -6.26
C PHE A 108 -4.87 -11.10 -7.58
N LEU A 109 -3.67 -11.40 -8.08
CA LEU A 109 -3.48 -12.19 -9.29
C LEU A 109 -4.09 -13.60 -9.15
N THR A 110 -3.90 -14.25 -8.01
CA THR A 110 -4.50 -15.57 -7.73
C THR A 110 -6.02 -15.49 -7.71
N ALA A 111 -6.60 -14.48 -7.06
CA ALA A 111 -8.03 -14.25 -7.04
C ALA A 111 -8.60 -14.01 -8.45
N MET A 112 -7.88 -13.25 -9.28
CA MET A 112 -8.29 -12.98 -10.65
C MET A 112 -8.21 -14.22 -11.54
N ALA A 113 -7.15 -15.01 -11.41
CA ALA A 113 -7.02 -16.28 -12.12
C ALA A 113 -8.17 -17.24 -11.79
N LYS A 114 -8.58 -17.30 -10.51
CA LYS A 114 -9.75 -18.07 -10.09
C LYS A 114 -11.03 -17.54 -10.74
N ALA A 115 -11.27 -16.22 -10.68
CA ALA A 115 -12.47 -15.61 -11.25
C ALA A 115 -12.60 -15.82 -12.78
N VAL A 116 -11.47 -15.80 -13.50
CA VAL A 116 -11.45 -16.11 -14.94
C VAL A 116 -11.84 -17.57 -15.19
N ARG A 117 -11.22 -18.52 -14.48
CA ARG A 117 -11.54 -19.95 -14.60
C ARG A 117 -13.00 -20.27 -14.27
N GLU A 118 -13.56 -19.64 -13.23
CA GLU A 118 -14.97 -19.80 -12.88
C GLU A 118 -15.91 -19.27 -13.99
N ARG A 119 -15.54 -18.18 -14.66
CA ARG A 119 -16.32 -17.66 -15.81
C ARG A 119 -16.23 -18.59 -17.01
N GLU A 120 -15.06 -19.17 -17.28
CA GLU A 120 -14.88 -20.15 -18.37
C GLU A 120 -15.70 -21.41 -18.13
N LEU A 121 -15.62 -21.97 -16.92
CA LEU A 121 -16.39 -23.16 -16.54
C LEU A 121 -17.91 -22.94 -16.65
N LYS A 122 -18.40 -21.78 -16.21
CA LYS A 122 -19.81 -21.40 -16.37
C LYS A 122 -20.24 -21.29 -17.83
N LYS A 123 -19.36 -20.83 -18.72
CA LYS A 123 -19.66 -20.76 -20.16
C LYS A 123 -19.77 -22.15 -20.78
N LEU A 124 -18.91 -23.09 -20.39
CA LEU A 124 -18.95 -24.48 -20.87
C LEU A 124 -20.28 -25.16 -20.49
N PHE A 125 -20.68 -25.07 -19.22
CA PHE A 125 -21.94 -25.67 -18.76
C PHE A 125 -23.21 -24.97 -19.28
N ALA A 126 -23.11 -23.72 -19.74
CA ALA A 126 -24.24 -23.01 -20.37
C ALA A 126 -24.37 -23.29 -21.87
N SER A 127 -23.37 -23.96 -22.46
CA SER A 127 -23.38 -24.36 -23.88
C SER A 127 -23.77 -25.84 -24.10
N GLU A 128 -24.02 -26.57 -23.02
CA GLU A 128 -24.65 -27.92 -23.01
C GLU A 128 -26.16 -27.80 -22.74
#